data_AF-A0A9D6I0X3-F1
#
_entry.id   AF-A0A9D6I0X3-F1
#
_cell.length_a   1.000
_cell.length_b   1.000
_cell.length_c   1.000
_cell.angle_alpha   90.00
_cell.angle_beta   90.00
_cell.angle_gamma   90.00
#
_symmetry.space_group_name_H-M   'P 1'
#
loop_
_entity.id
_entity.type
_entity.pdbx_description
1 polymer ?
#
loop_
_entity_poly.entity_id
_entity_poly.type
_entity_poly.pdbx_seq_one_letter_code
_entity_poly.pdbx_strand_id
1 'polypeptide(L)' 'MEERCRKRTAPYREVIKAKALLMADDGLRNVEITAHIGVDARTISVWRKEFLGRGRESLLDRPRPGRQRSFSP' A
#
# COMPACT_ATOMS: atom_id res chain seq x y z
N MET A 1 -18.70 23.85 -4.63
CA MET A 1 -18.41 22.90 -3.52
C MET A 1 -18.31 21.51 -4.13
N GLU A 2 -17.34 21.31 -5.03
CA GLU A 2 -17.33 20.20 -5.99
C GLU A 2 -15.92 19.60 -6.06
N GLU A 3 -15.39 19.13 -4.94
CA GLU A 3 -14.08 18.49 -4.96
C GLU A 3 -14.06 17.37 -3.95
N ARG A 4 -14.42 16.15 -4.39
CA ARG A 4 -14.03 14.86 -3.78
C ARG A 4 -14.65 13.62 -4.42
N CYS A 5 -15.01 13.63 -5.70
CA CYS A 5 -15.48 12.42 -6.38
C CYS A 5 -14.39 11.57 -7.06
N ARG A 6 -13.11 11.71 -6.65
CA ARG A 6 -12.00 10.86 -7.13
C ARG A 6 -11.53 9.81 -6.11
N LYS A 7 -12.37 9.47 -5.12
CA LYS A 7 -12.04 8.59 -3.98
C LYS A 7 -12.50 7.14 -4.09
N ARG A 8 -12.97 6.66 -5.24
CA ARG A 8 -13.58 5.32 -5.38
C ARG A 8 -12.73 4.23 -6.01
N THR A 9 -11.43 4.48 -6.20
CA THR A 9 -10.50 3.42 -6.56
C THR A 9 -9.23 3.64 -5.76
N ALA A 10 -9.24 3.22 -4.49
CA ALA A 10 -7.96 2.90 -3.87
C ALA A 10 -7.27 1.91 -4.83
N PRO A 11 -6.10 2.22 -5.42
CA PRO A 11 -5.40 1.29 -6.28
C PRO A 11 -5.31 -0.04 -5.54
N TYR A 12 -5.68 -1.13 -6.21
CA TYR A 12 -5.76 -2.51 -5.68
C TYR A 12 -4.66 -2.85 -4.65
N ARG A 13 -3.45 -2.30 -4.84
CA ARG A 13 -2.31 -2.38 -3.92
C ARG A 13 -2.54 -1.85 -2.51
N GLU A 14 -3.25 -0.74 -2.32
CA GLU A 14 -3.55 -0.20 -0.98
C GLU A 14 -4.46 -1.16 -0.21
N VAL A 15 -5.49 -1.69 -0.86
CA VAL A 15 -6.43 -2.64 -0.26
C VAL A 15 -5.70 -3.94 0.12
N ILE A 16 -4.87 -4.46 -0.79
CA ILE A 16 -4.08 -5.67 -0.54
C ILE A 16 -3.03 -5.45 0.56
N LYS A 17 -2.37 -4.29 0.58
CA LYS A 17 -1.41 -3.91 1.63
C LYS A 17 -2.08 -3.79 2.99
N ALA A 18 -3.25 -3.16 3.06
CA ALA A 18 -4.03 -3.06 4.29
C ALA A 18 -4.45 -4.44 4.82
N LYS A 19 -4.93 -5.33 3.94
CA LYS A 19 -5.26 -6.72 4.30
C LYS A 19 -4.04 -7.49 4.80
N ALA A 20 -2.90 -7.35 4.11
CA ALA A 20 -1.65 -7.98 4.52
C ALA A 20 -1.22 -7.53 5.93
N LEU A 21 -1.29 -6.22 6.19
CA LEU A 21 -0.90 -5.64 7.48
C LEU A 21 -1.86 -6.02 8.61
N LEU A 22 -3.16 -6.13 8.34
CA LEU A 22 -4.14 -6.61 9.30
C LEU A 22 -3.88 -8.08 9.70
N MET A 23 -3.63 -8.96 8.72
CA MET A 23 -3.26 -10.35 9.01
C MET A 23 -1.92 -10.44 9.75
N ALA A 24 -0.99 -9.55 9.42
CA ALA A 24 0.30 -9.44 10.09
C ALA A 24 0.21 -8.98 11.56
N ASP A 25 -0.81 -8.17 11.89
CA ASP A 25 -1.14 -7.71 13.25
C ASP A 25 -1.83 -8.82 14.06
N ASP A 26 -2.66 -9.64 13.39
CA ASP A 26 -3.28 -10.86 13.93
C ASP A 26 -2.26 -11.98 14.25
N GLY A 27 -0.97 -11.75 13.99
CA GLY A 27 0.12 -12.67 14.30
C GLY A 27 0.43 -13.66 13.18
N LEU A 28 -0.19 -13.54 12.00
CA LEU A 28 0.14 -14.41 10.88
C LEU A 28 1.56 -14.13 10.38
N ARG A 29 2.27 -15.22 10.05
CA ARG A 29 3.58 -15.16 9.42
C ARG A 29 3.44 -14.70 7.98
N ASN A 30 4.45 -14.01 7.44
CA ASN A 30 4.42 -13.49 6.07
C ASN A 30 4.15 -14.59 5.03
N VAL A 31 4.64 -15.81 5.25
CA VAL A 31 4.37 -16.99 4.40
C VAL A 31 2.90 -17.38 4.35
N GLU A 32 2.19 -17.34 5.48
CA GLU A 32 0.75 -17.63 5.53
C GLU A 32 -0.01 -16.54 4.76
N ILE A 33 0.36 -15.28 5.01
CA ILE A 33 -0.24 -14.13 4.33
C ILE A 33 -0.04 -14.24 2.80
N THR A 34 1.12 -14.72 2.33
CA THR A 34 1.32 -14.96 0.89
C THR A 34 0.28 -15.92 0.30
N ALA A 35 -0.09 -16.97 1.03
CA ALA A 35 -1.08 -17.95 0.59
C ALA A 35 -2.50 -17.36 0.56
N HIS A 36 -2.81 -16.41 1.45
CA HIS A 36 -4.13 -15.78 1.52
C HIS A 36 -4.38 -14.73 0.44
N ILE A 37 -3.37 -13.91 0.11
CA ILE A 37 -3.54 -12.74 -0.78
C ILE A 37 -2.67 -12.78 -2.04
N GLY A 38 -1.79 -13.77 -2.19
CA GLY A 38 -0.95 -13.94 -3.37
C GLY A 38 0.17 -12.91 -3.52
N VAL A 39 0.57 -12.25 -2.44
CA VAL A 39 1.69 -11.29 -2.42
C VAL A 39 2.94 -11.95 -1.87
N ASP A 40 4.09 -11.66 -2.47
CA ASP A 40 5.38 -12.20 -2.03
C ASP A 40 5.75 -11.76 -0.60
N ALA A 41 6.36 -12.69 0.16
CA ALA A 41 6.73 -12.48 1.56
C ALA A 41 7.70 -11.32 1.76
N ARG A 42 8.60 -11.06 0.79
CA ARG A 42 9.52 -9.90 0.84
C ARG A 42 8.75 -8.59 0.76
N THR A 43 7.71 -8.55 -0.06
CA THR A 43 6.86 -7.36 -0.23
C THR A 43 6.11 -7.06 1.07
N ILE A 44 5.58 -8.09 1.72
CA ILE A 44 4.92 -7.96 3.03
C ILE A 44 5.91 -7.48 4.09
N SER A 45 7.14 -8.03 4.13
CA SER A 45 8.20 -7.56 5.04
C SER A 45 8.50 -6.07 4.88
N VAL A 46 8.59 -5.58 3.65
CA VAL A 46 8.79 -4.15 3.37
C VAL A 46 7.61 -3.34 3.88
N TRP A 47 6.37 -3.78 3.62
CA TRP A 47 5.18 -3.09 4.10
C TRP A 47 5.10 -3.03 5.62
N ARG A 48 5.46 -4.11 6.33
CA ARG A 48 5.53 -4.14 7.79
C ARG A 48 6.54 -3.12 8.31
N LYS A 49 7.73 -3.06 7.71
CA LYS A 49 8.76 -2.08 8.09
C LYS A 49 8.29 -0.63 7.87
N GLU A 50 7.68 -0.35 6.72
CA GLU A 50 7.12 0.97 6.43
C GLU A 50 5.96 1.33 7.37
N PHE A 51 5.13 0.36 7.74
CA PHE A 51 4.02 0.55 8.68
C PHE A 51 4.51 0.84 10.10
N LEU A 52 5.61 0.23 10.56
CA LEU A 52 6.21 0.56 11.85
C LEU A 52 6.77 2.00 11.88
N GLY A 53 7.24 2.53 10.74
CA GLY A 53 7.78 3.88 10.66
C GLY A 53 6.76 5.00 10.41
N ARG A 54 5.68 4.71 9.66
CA ARG A 54 4.70 5.73 9.21
C ARG A 54 3.25 5.40 9.57
N GLY A 55 2.99 4.24 10.18
CA GLY A 55 1.64 3.79 10.54
C GLY A 55 0.68 3.77 9.35
N ARG A 56 -0.51 4.32 9.56
CA ARG A 56 -1.58 4.40 8.55
C ARG A 56 -1.19 5.16 7.29
N GLU A 57 -0.24 6.10 7.36
CA GLU A 57 0.25 6.81 6.18
C GLU A 57 0.99 5.89 5.21
N SER A 58 1.56 4.79 5.69
CA SER A 58 2.20 3.79 4.83
C SER A 58 1.20 3.06 3.92
N LEU A 59 -0.09 3.04 4.28
CA LEU A 59 -1.14 2.36 3.51
C LEU A 59 -1.51 3.12 2.23
N LEU A 60 -1.33 4.44 2.24
CA LEU A 60 -1.61 5.29 1.09
C LEU A 60 -0.52 5.09 0.05
N ASP A 61 -0.89 4.76 -1.19
CA ASP A 61 0.04 4.82 -2.30
C ASP A 61 0.36 6.30 -2.51
N ARG A 62 1.50 6.74 -1.97
CA ARG A 62 1.94 8.13 -2.15
C ARG A 62 2.05 8.31 -3.66
N PRO A 63 1.35 9.29 -4.26
CA PRO A 63 1.50 9.54 -5.69
C PRO A 63 2.99 9.70 -5.92
N ARG A 64 3.59 8.77 -6.68
CA ARG A 64 4.96 8.93 -7.14
C ARG A 64 4.98 10.35 -7.72
N PRO A 65 5.84 11.26 -7.24
CA PRO A 65 6.05 12.50 -7.95
C PRO A 65 6.57 12.06 -9.32
N GLY A 66 5.65 11.96 -10.28
CA GLY A 66 5.97 11.68 -11.66
C GLY A 66 6.93 12.78 -12.04
N ARG A 67 8.15 12.38 -12.41
CA ARG A 67 9.17 13.26 -12.96
C ARG A 67 8.48 14.32 -13.82
N GLN A 68 8.61 15.59 -13.46
CA GLN A 68 8.13 16.69 -14.29
C GLN A 68 8.74 16.49 -15.68
N ARG A 69 7.93 16.03 -16.64
CA ARG A 69 8.26 16.16 -18.05
C ARG A 69 8.05 17.62 -18.37
N SER A 70 9.07 18.44 -18.12
CA SER A 70 9.20 19.72 -18.80
C SER A 70 9.46 19.40 -20.27
N PHE A 71 8.39 19.24 -21.03
CA PHE A 71 8.43 19.57 -22.45
C PHE A 71 8.34 21.09 -22.48
N SER A 72 9.50 21.75 -22.59
CA SER A 72 9.55 23.14 -23.00
C SER A 72 9.52 23.17 -24.54
N PRO A 73 8.76 24.10 -25.16
CA PRO A 73 8.61 24.20 -26.61
C PRO A 73 9.90 24.57 -27.34
#